data_AF-A0A7C5M7A2-F1
#
_entry.id   AF-A0A7C5M7A2-F1
#
_cell.length_a   1.000
_cell.length_b   1.000
_cell.length_c   1.000
_cell.angle_alpha   90.00
_cell.angle_beta   90.00
_cell.angle_gamma   90.00
#
_symmetry.space_group_name_H-M   'P 1'
#
loop_
_entity.id
_entity.type
_entity.pdbx_description
1 polymer ?
#
loop_
_entity_poly.entity_id
_entity_poly.type
_entity_poly.pdbx_seq_one_letter_code
_entity_poly.pdbx_strand_id
1 'polypeptide(L)'
;MLRYIPTTIFLVISILLAAGCQPDNRQPALLVNPFIGTGGHGHTYPGATQPFGMVQLSPDTRVAGWDACSGYYYADSTLLGFSHTHLSGTGAADYGDILITPQTHVHDTLPAAFSHHNEQAHAGYYTVTLNNGIKAELTATTRSGIHRYTFPDKQASIKIDLRHGIGPDHLIAATWQQTADNEISGRRQSSGWAKDQVVYFVARFSTPFTIQRQDSTKAILTFEDTSEPLIIKVALSAVSVDNARQNLTAEAPGWDFDSYVRQAENTWNKTLGVIEADFPTPQQDTIFYTALYHSMLAPNIFNDVNGEYRGMDKQIHRTDHNYYTVFSLWDTFRATHPLYTILNPTADVDMINTMLLMYKQSGLLPVWELAANETGTMIGYHAVPVLADAIAKDLGGFDYDLALQAMQASAQQEHLGLHWYKKMGFVPAEKEHESVSKTLEYAYDDWCI
;
A
#
# COMPACT_ATOMS: atom_id res chain seq x y z
N MET A 1 16.28 -60.53 -42.48
CA MET A 1 17.62 -59.90 -42.44
C MET A 1 17.48 -58.62 -41.66
N LEU A 2 18.20 -58.51 -40.53
CA LEU A 2 18.38 -57.31 -39.67
C LEU A 2 17.12 -56.76 -38.96
N ARG A 3 17.18 -56.26 -37.71
CA ARG A 3 18.17 -56.33 -36.61
C ARG A 3 17.43 -55.82 -35.37
N TYR A 4 17.71 -56.44 -34.23
CA TYR A 4 17.35 -55.97 -32.90
C TYR A 4 17.87 -54.53 -32.69
N ILE A 5 16.98 -53.60 -32.34
CA ILE A 5 17.36 -52.30 -31.77
C ILE A 5 17.55 -52.55 -30.26
N PRO A 6 18.71 -52.23 -29.67
CA PRO A 6 18.95 -52.47 -28.25
C PRO A 6 18.11 -51.49 -27.42
N THR A 7 17.37 -52.03 -26.45
CA THR A 7 16.56 -51.31 -25.44
C THR A 7 17.38 -50.31 -24.61
N THR A 8 18.71 -50.33 -24.72
CA THR A 8 19.65 -49.45 -24.03
C THR A 8 19.65 -48.00 -24.55
N ILE A 9 19.18 -47.74 -25.77
CA ILE A 9 19.14 -46.37 -26.33
C ILE A 9 17.94 -45.57 -25.81
N PHE A 10 16.84 -46.23 -25.43
CA PHE A 10 15.66 -45.54 -24.88
C PHE A 10 15.90 -45.04 -23.44
N LEU A 11 16.73 -45.73 -22.66
CA LEU A 11 17.01 -45.34 -21.27
C LEU A 11 17.95 -44.12 -21.16
N VAL A 12 18.81 -43.88 -22.15
CA VAL A 12 19.74 -42.74 -22.14
C VAL A 12 19.04 -41.45 -22.58
N ILE A 13 18.02 -41.53 -23.45
CA ILE A 13 17.24 -40.37 -23.88
C ILE A 13 16.26 -39.90 -22.79
N SER A 14 15.73 -40.81 -21.96
CA SER A 14 14.88 -40.45 -20.82
C SER A 14 15.63 -39.78 -19.66
N ILE A 15 16.96 -39.98 -19.54
CA ILE A 15 17.78 -39.34 -18.50
C ILE A 15 18.25 -37.95 -18.93
N LEU A 16 18.38 -37.68 -20.24
CA LEU A 16 18.74 -36.36 -20.77
C LEU A 16 17.56 -35.37 -20.84
N LEU A 17 16.31 -35.86 -20.78
CA LEU A 17 15.11 -35.00 -20.70
C LEU A 17 14.76 -34.56 -19.26
N ALA A 18 15.43 -35.09 -18.24
CA ALA A 18 15.24 -34.71 -16.83
C ALA A 18 16.27 -33.69 -16.33
N ALA A 19 17.24 -33.28 -17.16
CA ALA A 19 18.32 -32.35 -16.80
C ALA A 19 18.08 -30.89 -17.22
N GLY A 20 16.84 -30.54 -17.58
CA GLY A 20 16.49 -29.22 -18.16
C GLY A 20 15.57 -28.33 -17.33
N CYS A 21 15.01 -28.82 -16.21
CA CYS A 21 14.29 -27.96 -15.26
C CYS A 21 15.06 -27.98 -13.94
N GLN A 22 16.14 -27.21 -13.85
CA GLN A 22 16.46 -26.66 -12.54
C GLN A 22 15.26 -25.80 -12.14
N PRO A 23 14.65 -25.98 -10.96
CA PRO A 23 13.70 -25.01 -10.46
C PRO A 23 14.41 -23.65 -10.50
N ASP A 24 13.83 -22.69 -11.20
CA ASP A 24 14.41 -21.37 -11.28
C ASP A 24 14.44 -20.80 -9.87
N ASN A 25 15.64 -20.75 -9.29
CA ASN A 25 15.86 -20.34 -7.92
C ASN A 25 15.96 -18.81 -7.82
N ARG A 26 15.52 -18.08 -8.87
CA ARG A 26 15.41 -16.63 -8.86
C ARG A 26 14.45 -16.22 -7.74
N GLN A 27 14.90 -15.26 -6.95
CA GLN A 27 14.13 -14.63 -5.88
C GLN A 27 13.88 -13.17 -6.28
N PRO A 28 12.89 -12.90 -7.16
CA PRO A 28 12.58 -11.54 -7.61
C PRO A 28 12.43 -10.52 -6.49
N ALA A 29 11.92 -10.93 -5.33
CA ALA A 29 11.79 -10.07 -4.15
C ALA A 29 13.13 -9.44 -3.72
N LEU A 30 14.24 -10.17 -3.88
CA LEU A 30 15.59 -9.70 -3.55
C LEU A 30 16.24 -8.89 -4.68
N LEU A 31 15.68 -8.89 -5.89
CA LEU A 31 16.15 -8.07 -7.01
C LEU A 31 15.57 -6.64 -6.95
N VAL A 32 14.46 -6.47 -6.21
CA VAL A 32 13.80 -5.18 -5.99
C VAL A 32 14.67 -4.29 -5.12
N ASN A 33 14.82 -3.02 -5.55
CA ASN A 33 15.44 -1.97 -4.76
C ASN A 33 14.40 -0.88 -4.43
N PRO A 34 13.76 -0.93 -3.25
CA PRO A 34 12.73 0.04 -2.84
C PRO A 34 13.22 1.49 -2.74
N PHE A 35 14.53 1.75 -2.74
CA PHE A 35 15.05 3.12 -2.72
C PHE A 35 14.94 3.82 -4.08
N ILE A 36 14.75 3.11 -5.19
CA ILE A 36 14.53 3.72 -6.50
C ILE A 36 13.22 4.53 -6.45
N GLY A 37 13.29 5.83 -6.73
CA GLY A 37 12.13 6.74 -6.66
C GLY A 37 11.95 7.46 -5.31
N THR A 38 12.73 7.11 -4.28
CA THR A 38 12.64 7.76 -2.95
C THR A 38 13.36 9.11 -2.88
N GLY A 39 14.06 9.51 -3.93
CA GLY A 39 14.69 10.83 -4.09
C GLY A 39 14.31 11.47 -5.43
N GLY A 40 14.73 12.73 -5.65
CA GLY A 40 14.22 13.49 -6.78
C GLY A 40 12.71 13.70 -6.64
N HIS A 41 11.92 13.39 -7.67
CA HIS A 41 10.46 13.58 -7.66
C HIS A 41 9.70 12.28 -7.94
N GLY A 42 10.26 11.15 -7.49
CA GLY A 42 9.58 9.85 -7.60
C GLY A 42 8.54 9.63 -6.51
N HIS A 43 8.75 10.18 -5.30
CA HIS A 43 7.87 10.08 -4.13
C HIS A 43 7.45 8.64 -3.80
N THR A 44 8.33 7.65 -3.94
CA THR A 44 8.10 6.30 -3.41
C THR A 44 8.55 6.21 -1.95
N TYR A 45 8.26 5.09 -1.29
CA TYR A 45 8.73 4.81 0.07
C TYR A 45 9.52 3.50 0.11
N PRO A 46 10.55 3.36 0.98
CA PRO A 46 11.37 2.16 1.06
C PRO A 46 10.83 1.10 2.03
N GLY A 47 9.75 1.40 2.75
CA GLY A 47 9.17 0.55 3.79
C GLY A 47 8.61 -0.80 3.30
N ALA A 48 8.29 -1.63 4.27
CA ALA A 48 7.75 -2.96 4.02
C ALA A 48 6.23 -2.93 3.77
N THR A 49 5.82 -3.62 2.71
CA THR A 49 4.41 -3.84 2.37
C THR A 49 4.24 -5.18 1.65
N GLN A 50 3.01 -5.67 1.54
CA GLN A 50 2.61 -6.79 0.68
C GLN A 50 2.05 -6.26 -0.64
N PRO A 51 1.96 -7.08 -1.70
CA PRO A 51 1.24 -6.68 -2.91
C PRO A 51 -0.17 -6.20 -2.57
N PHE A 52 -0.51 -4.98 -2.98
CA PHE A 52 -1.78 -4.31 -2.72
C PHE A 52 -2.15 -4.23 -1.22
N GLY A 53 -1.17 -4.30 -0.31
CA GLY A 53 -1.42 -4.35 1.14
C GLY A 53 -2.08 -3.08 1.69
N MET A 54 -2.90 -3.24 2.73
CA MET A 54 -3.48 -2.14 3.51
C MET A 54 -2.43 -1.38 4.32
N VAL A 55 -1.39 -2.07 4.78
CA VAL A 55 -0.30 -1.49 5.57
C VAL A 55 0.93 -1.26 4.71
N GLN A 56 1.46 -0.04 4.76
CA GLN A 56 2.75 0.35 4.20
C GLN A 56 3.64 0.80 5.35
N LEU A 57 4.31 -0.14 6.03
CA LEU A 57 5.11 0.16 7.21
C LEU A 57 6.47 0.74 6.80
N SER A 58 6.61 2.07 6.87
CA SER A 58 7.75 2.80 6.30
C SER A 58 8.32 3.85 7.25
N PRO A 59 9.62 4.17 7.17
CA PRO A 59 10.21 5.34 7.82
C PRO A 59 9.66 6.68 7.31
N ASP A 60 9.48 7.63 8.22
CA ASP A 60 9.16 9.03 7.92
C ASP A 60 10.38 9.92 8.20
N THR A 61 10.92 10.60 7.18
CA THR A 61 12.03 11.57 7.33
C THR A 61 11.54 13.01 7.41
N ARG A 62 10.40 13.31 6.79
CA ARG A 62 9.80 14.64 6.71
C ARG A 62 8.29 14.58 6.53
N VAL A 63 7.60 15.65 6.91
CA VAL A 63 6.14 15.78 6.75
C VAL A 63 5.72 16.98 5.92
N ALA A 64 6.66 17.80 5.45
CA ALA A 64 6.35 19.06 4.79
C ALA A 64 7.15 19.25 3.51
N GLY A 65 6.56 19.98 2.56
CA GLY A 65 7.11 20.17 1.22
C GLY A 65 6.61 19.11 0.24
N TRP A 66 6.83 19.36 -1.04
CA TRP A 66 6.35 18.48 -2.11
C TRP A 66 7.03 17.11 -2.08
N ASP A 67 8.33 17.07 -1.81
CA ASP A 67 9.08 15.82 -1.70
C ASP A 67 8.71 14.97 -0.45
N ALA A 68 7.75 15.41 0.36
CA ALA A 68 7.25 14.66 1.51
C ALA A 68 6.07 13.75 1.17
N CYS A 69 5.61 13.65 -0.09
CA CYS A 69 4.36 12.96 -0.44
C CYS A 69 4.25 11.50 0.07
N SER A 70 5.38 10.80 0.19
CA SER A 70 5.46 9.43 0.73
C SER A 70 6.04 9.34 2.14
N GLY A 71 6.26 10.46 2.83
CA GLY A 71 6.88 10.50 4.17
C GLY A 71 8.41 10.37 4.18
N TYR A 72 9.01 9.80 3.12
CA TYR A 72 10.45 9.53 3.03
C TYR A 72 11.11 10.27 1.85
N TYR A 73 12.25 10.91 2.12
CA TYR A 73 13.09 11.51 1.09
C TYR A 73 14.56 11.12 1.26
N TYR A 74 15.15 10.47 0.24
CA TYR A 74 16.50 9.86 0.32
C TYR A 74 17.63 10.84 0.66
N ALA A 75 17.47 12.16 0.46
CA ALA A 75 18.53 13.10 0.84
C ALA A 75 18.54 13.43 2.35
N ASP A 76 17.52 13.02 3.10
CA ASP A 76 17.41 13.27 4.53
C ASP A 76 18.31 12.33 5.35
N SER A 77 18.75 12.81 6.50
CA SER A 77 19.60 12.07 7.44
C SER A 77 19.02 11.95 8.84
N THR A 78 17.73 12.30 8.99
CA THR A 78 17.00 12.22 10.25
C THR A 78 15.63 11.58 10.04
N LEU A 79 15.19 10.81 11.04
CA LEU A 79 13.98 10.00 11.00
C LEU A 79 13.06 10.34 12.18
N LEU A 80 11.78 10.57 11.89
CA LEU A 80 10.73 10.93 12.84
C LEU A 80 10.15 9.70 13.55
N GLY A 81 10.02 8.61 12.81
CA GLY A 81 9.52 7.32 13.28
C GLY A 81 9.15 6.44 12.08
N PHE A 82 8.30 5.44 12.34
CA PHE A 82 7.78 4.53 11.33
C PHE A 82 6.25 4.52 11.42
N SER A 83 5.57 5.02 10.40
CA SER A 83 4.10 5.01 10.31
C SER A 83 3.61 3.89 9.40
N HIS A 84 2.30 3.65 9.36
CA HIS A 84 1.71 2.42 8.82
C HIS A 84 0.96 2.60 7.51
N THR A 85 0.84 3.83 7.01
CA THR A 85 0.09 4.17 5.80
C THR A 85 0.83 5.22 4.99
N HIS A 86 1.02 4.95 3.69
CA HIS A 86 1.78 5.82 2.79
C HIS A 86 1.25 5.73 1.36
N LEU A 87 1.32 6.84 0.64
CA LEU A 87 1.05 6.89 -0.79
C LEU A 87 2.37 6.75 -1.56
N SER A 88 2.35 6.00 -2.67
CA SER A 88 3.52 5.80 -3.53
C SER A 88 3.34 6.56 -4.83
N GLY A 89 4.25 7.48 -5.13
CA GLY A 89 4.32 8.19 -6.40
C GLY A 89 3.34 9.35 -6.57
N THR A 90 2.62 9.75 -5.52
CA THR A 90 1.63 10.83 -5.62
C THR A 90 2.29 12.21 -5.65
N GLY A 91 1.63 13.17 -6.31
CA GLY A 91 2.00 14.59 -6.30
C GLY A 91 1.40 15.39 -5.14
N ALA A 92 0.59 14.74 -4.30
CA ALA A 92 0.02 15.28 -3.08
C ALA A 92 0.20 14.27 -1.93
N ALA A 93 0.35 14.78 -0.72
CA ALA A 93 0.56 13.98 0.47
C ALA A 93 -0.74 13.78 1.26
N ASP A 94 -0.84 12.65 1.95
CA ASP A 94 -1.83 12.33 2.98
C ASP A 94 -1.26 11.16 3.80
N TYR A 95 -2.03 10.54 4.71
CA TYR A 95 -1.62 9.40 5.53
C TYR A 95 -0.50 9.74 6.54
N GLY A 96 0.38 8.78 6.87
CA GLY A 96 1.26 8.85 8.04
C GLY A 96 0.59 8.34 9.32
N ASP A 97 -0.36 7.41 9.22
CA ASP A 97 -1.13 6.96 10.37
C ASP A 97 -0.29 6.11 11.33
N ILE A 98 -0.49 6.35 12.62
CA ILE A 98 0.06 5.55 13.72
C ILE A 98 1.59 5.52 13.67
N LEU A 99 2.24 6.62 14.05
CA LEU A 99 3.70 6.70 14.08
C LEU A 99 4.26 6.00 15.32
N ILE A 100 5.14 5.03 15.10
CA ILE A 100 5.94 4.36 16.13
C ILE A 100 7.37 4.91 16.09
N THR A 101 7.83 5.50 17.20
CA THR A 101 9.21 6.00 17.32
C THR A 101 9.95 5.22 18.41
N PRO A 102 11.01 4.46 18.08
CA PRO A 102 11.86 3.86 19.11
C PRO A 102 12.83 4.89 19.70
N GLN A 103 13.06 4.78 21.01
CA GLN A 103 13.92 5.64 21.80
C GLN A 103 14.69 4.79 22.81
N THR A 104 15.90 5.20 23.18
CA THR A 104 16.62 4.61 24.32
C THR A 104 16.07 5.13 25.63
N HIS A 105 15.63 6.40 25.67
CA HIS A 105 15.04 7.02 26.86
C HIS A 105 13.79 7.85 26.56
N VAL A 106 12.94 8.02 27.57
CA VAL A 106 11.67 8.79 27.51
C VAL A 106 11.86 10.25 27.04
N HIS A 107 13.07 10.79 27.21
CA HIS A 107 13.41 12.19 26.93
C HIS A 107 14.37 12.37 25.75
N ASP A 108 14.57 11.34 24.92
CA ASP A 108 15.46 11.45 23.76
C ASP A 108 15.03 12.56 22.81
N THR A 109 16.01 13.28 22.28
CA THR A 109 15.81 14.27 21.23
C THR A 109 15.43 13.58 19.93
N LEU A 110 14.31 14.00 19.34
CA LEU A 110 13.83 13.55 18.03
C LEU A 110 13.84 14.74 17.04
N PRO A 111 14.02 14.51 15.73
CA PRO A 111 14.19 13.22 15.05
C PRO A 111 15.56 12.55 15.32
N ALA A 112 15.62 11.23 15.16
CA ALA A 112 16.87 10.46 15.33
C ALA A 112 17.69 10.50 14.03
N ALA A 113 19.01 10.71 14.14
CA ALA A 113 19.89 10.69 12.96
C ALA A 113 20.16 9.26 12.47
N PHE A 114 20.35 9.09 11.16
CA PHE A 114 20.72 7.81 10.52
C PHE A 114 21.63 8.04 9.31
N SER A 115 22.05 6.96 8.65
CA SER A 115 22.82 6.98 7.40
C SER A 115 22.40 5.82 6.50
N HIS A 116 22.28 6.08 5.19
CA HIS A 116 21.97 5.04 4.19
C HIS A 116 23.00 3.91 4.13
N HIS A 117 24.23 4.12 4.64
CA HIS A 117 25.21 3.03 4.77
C HIS A 117 24.70 1.91 5.69
N ASN A 118 23.88 2.26 6.69
CA ASN A 118 23.32 1.34 7.67
C ASN A 118 21.83 1.08 7.41
N GLU A 119 21.39 1.25 6.17
CA GLU A 119 20.00 1.13 5.74
C GLU A 119 19.90 0.16 4.56
N GLN A 120 18.94 -0.75 4.61
CA GLN A 120 18.72 -1.75 3.57
C GLN A 120 17.23 -2.03 3.41
N ALA A 121 16.81 -2.36 2.20
CA ALA A 121 15.43 -2.69 1.87
C ALA A 121 15.36 -3.63 0.67
N HIS A 122 14.34 -4.48 0.66
CA HIS A 122 13.91 -5.31 -0.47
C HIS A 122 12.40 -5.55 -0.36
N ALA A 123 11.78 -6.24 -1.32
CA ALA A 123 10.33 -6.37 -1.34
C ALA A 123 9.80 -7.09 -0.07
N GLY A 124 9.06 -6.36 0.77
CA GLY A 124 8.49 -6.86 2.02
C GLY A 124 9.36 -6.70 3.27
N TYR A 125 10.52 -6.04 3.18
CA TYR A 125 11.43 -5.85 4.31
C TYR A 125 12.20 -4.52 4.25
N TYR A 126 12.38 -3.90 5.41
CA TYR A 126 13.21 -2.71 5.59
C TYR A 126 14.01 -2.81 6.89
N THR A 127 15.24 -2.30 6.92
CA THR A 127 16.02 -2.13 8.14
C THR A 127 16.88 -0.89 8.13
N VAL A 128 17.03 -0.29 9.30
CA VAL A 128 17.98 0.80 9.56
C VAL A 128 18.60 0.66 10.94
N THR A 129 19.87 1.00 11.06
CA THR A 129 20.51 1.25 12.37
C THR A 129 20.67 2.75 12.57
N LEU A 130 19.96 3.29 13.56
CA LEU A 130 20.00 4.70 13.93
C LEU A 130 21.34 5.04 14.61
N ASN A 131 21.77 6.30 14.54
CA ASN A 131 23.05 6.75 15.10
C ASN A 131 23.12 6.64 16.63
N ASN A 132 21.97 6.51 17.30
CA ASN A 132 21.89 6.22 18.73
C ASN A 132 22.00 4.71 19.04
N GLY A 133 22.27 3.86 18.05
CA GLY A 133 22.52 2.42 18.21
C GLY A 133 21.28 1.54 18.14
N ILE A 134 20.07 2.10 18.03
CA ILE A 134 18.84 1.31 17.86
C ILE A 134 18.81 0.72 16.45
N LYS A 135 18.70 -0.60 16.34
CA LYS A 135 18.39 -1.28 15.07
C LYS A 135 16.88 -1.47 14.95
N ALA A 136 16.31 -0.97 13.87
CA ALA A 136 14.93 -1.16 13.48
C ALA A 136 14.84 -2.10 12.27
N GLU A 137 13.92 -3.05 12.32
CA GLU A 137 13.62 -3.99 11.25
C GLU A 137 12.09 -4.05 11.09
N LEU A 138 11.61 -3.98 9.86
CA LEU A 138 10.20 -3.86 9.52
C LEU A 138 9.82 -4.92 8.49
N THR A 139 8.67 -5.55 8.69
CA THR A 139 8.00 -6.35 7.66
C THR A 139 6.48 -6.17 7.80
N ALA A 140 5.70 -6.69 6.85
CA ALA A 140 4.26 -6.50 6.84
C ALA A 140 3.51 -7.76 6.39
N THR A 141 2.32 -7.94 6.94
CA THR A 141 1.23 -8.77 6.39
C THR A 141 0.30 -7.87 5.58
N THR A 142 -0.83 -8.37 5.10
CA THR A 142 -1.76 -7.54 4.31
C THR A 142 -2.30 -6.36 5.12
N ARG A 143 -2.62 -6.54 6.41
CA ARG A 143 -3.28 -5.54 7.27
C ARG A 143 -2.55 -5.22 8.56
N SER A 144 -1.37 -5.81 8.76
CA SER A 144 -0.56 -5.59 9.96
C SER A 144 0.91 -5.33 9.65
N GLY A 145 1.47 -4.29 10.27
CA GLY A 145 2.91 -4.01 10.30
C GLY A 145 3.57 -4.72 11.49
N ILE A 146 4.76 -5.24 11.27
CA ILE A 146 5.55 -5.97 12.27
C ILE A 146 6.92 -5.29 12.39
N HIS A 147 7.25 -4.87 13.61
CA HIS A 147 8.53 -4.25 13.94
C HIS A 147 9.37 -5.22 14.77
N ARG A 148 10.68 -5.19 14.59
CA ARG A 148 11.67 -5.72 15.53
C ARG A 148 12.66 -4.61 15.87
N TYR A 149 12.82 -4.34 17.16
CA TYR A 149 13.76 -3.34 17.67
C TYR A 149 14.83 -3.99 18.55
N THR A 150 16.10 -3.74 18.23
CA THR A 150 17.24 -4.11 19.07
C THR A 150 17.84 -2.84 19.69
N PHE A 151 17.84 -2.75 21.01
CA PHE A 151 18.33 -1.57 21.76
C PHE A 151 19.75 -1.81 22.30
N PRO A 152 20.65 -0.81 22.27
CA PRO A 152 22.06 -1.00 22.63
C PRO A 152 22.29 -1.24 24.13
N ASP A 153 21.54 -0.59 25.01
CA ASP A 153 21.79 -0.57 26.47
C ASP A 153 20.69 -1.27 27.29
N LYS A 154 19.89 -2.13 26.66
CA LYS A 154 18.70 -2.74 27.32
C LYS A 154 17.72 -1.72 27.91
N GLN A 155 17.72 -0.50 27.40
CA GLN A 155 16.70 0.50 27.68
C GLN A 155 15.86 0.67 26.42
N ALA A 156 14.59 0.33 26.54
CA ALA A 156 13.63 0.48 25.45
C ALA A 156 12.54 1.44 25.87
N SER A 157 12.35 2.44 25.02
CA SER A 157 11.19 3.31 25.04
C SER A 157 10.55 3.32 23.66
N ILE A 158 9.22 3.26 23.62
CA ILE A 158 8.45 3.38 22.38
C ILE A 158 7.48 4.54 22.55
N LYS A 159 7.53 5.51 21.64
CA LYS A 159 6.50 6.54 21.52
C LYS A 159 5.51 6.13 20.42
N ILE A 160 4.24 6.12 20.76
CA ILE A 160 3.13 6.09 19.78
C ILE A 160 2.62 7.52 19.62
N ASP A 161 2.54 8.01 18.38
CA ASP A 161 2.10 9.38 18.08
C ASP A 161 0.96 9.36 17.05
N LEU A 162 -0.27 9.58 17.52
CA LEU A 162 -1.47 9.65 16.68
C LEU A 162 -1.65 11.02 16.01
N ARG A 163 -0.88 12.03 16.42
CA ARG A 163 -0.94 13.37 15.84
C ARG A 163 -0.11 13.48 14.55
N HIS A 164 0.83 12.57 14.33
CA HIS A 164 1.61 12.53 13.09
C HIS A 164 0.67 12.43 11.88
N GLY A 165 1.07 13.07 10.78
CA GLY A 165 0.36 13.17 9.52
C GLY A 165 1.29 13.81 8.49
N ILE A 166 1.20 13.37 7.24
CA ILE A 166 2.10 13.80 6.17
C ILE A 166 1.42 14.89 5.33
N GLY A 167 2.15 16.00 5.12
CA GLY A 167 1.72 17.16 4.34
C GLY A 167 0.46 17.82 4.91
N PRO A 168 -0.66 17.85 4.16
CA PRO A 168 -1.90 18.50 4.61
C PRO A 168 -2.72 17.65 5.59
N ASP A 169 -2.39 16.36 5.78
CA ASP A 169 -3.07 15.53 6.76
C ASP A 169 -2.85 16.09 8.18
N HIS A 170 -3.95 16.29 8.90
CA HIS A 170 -3.93 16.73 10.28
C HIS A 170 -5.02 16.05 11.11
N LEU A 171 -4.67 15.77 12.35
CA LEU A 171 -5.56 15.10 13.30
C LEU A 171 -6.79 15.97 13.63
N ILE A 172 -7.97 15.35 13.51
CA ILE A 172 -9.27 15.89 13.96
C ILE A 172 -9.65 15.32 15.32
N ALA A 173 -9.55 14.00 15.49
CA ALA A 173 -9.88 13.33 16.74
C ALA A 173 -9.07 12.05 16.94
N ALA A 174 -8.67 11.79 18.18
CA ALA A 174 -8.02 10.54 18.57
C ALA A 174 -8.62 10.01 19.88
N THR A 175 -8.72 8.69 19.97
CA THR A 175 -9.03 7.96 21.21
C THR A 175 -8.15 6.74 21.28
N TRP A 176 -7.59 6.43 22.45
CA TRP A 176 -6.82 5.22 22.65
C TRP A 176 -6.93 4.76 24.10
N GLN A 177 -6.66 3.48 24.33
CA GLN A 177 -6.64 2.88 25.66
C GLN A 177 -5.69 1.68 25.69
N GLN A 178 -5.13 1.42 26.86
CA GLN A 178 -4.46 0.15 27.16
C GLN A 178 -5.53 -0.93 27.40
N THR A 179 -5.54 -1.97 26.57
CA THR A 179 -6.53 -3.07 26.64
C THR A 179 -5.97 -4.34 27.27
N ALA A 180 -4.64 -4.43 27.42
CA ALA A 180 -3.93 -5.47 28.17
C ALA A 180 -2.59 -4.91 28.66
N ASP A 181 -1.84 -5.67 29.46
CA ASP A 181 -0.49 -5.31 29.92
C ASP A 181 0.51 -5.09 28.76
N ASN A 182 0.22 -5.67 27.59
CA ASN A 182 1.02 -5.57 26.37
C ASN A 182 0.19 -5.14 25.13
N GLU A 183 -0.97 -4.51 25.29
CA GLU A 183 -1.82 -4.08 24.17
C GLU A 183 -2.33 -2.64 24.34
N ILE A 184 -2.17 -1.84 23.28
CA ILE A 184 -2.85 -0.54 23.10
C ILE A 184 -3.74 -0.65 21.87
N SER A 185 -4.94 -0.08 21.96
CA SER A 185 -5.84 0.06 20.82
C SER A 185 -6.44 1.45 20.75
N GLY A 186 -6.88 1.85 19.57
CA GLY A 186 -7.46 3.17 19.41
C GLY A 186 -8.00 3.46 18.03
N ARG A 187 -8.33 4.73 17.84
CA ARG A 187 -8.89 5.32 16.63
C ARG A 187 -8.22 6.67 16.40
N ARG A 188 -7.88 6.93 15.15
CA ARG A 188 -7.44 8.21 14.60
C ARG A 188 -8.43 8.64 13.54
N GLN A 189 -8.82 9.91 13.57
CA GLN A 189 -9.59 10.56 12.52
C GLN A 189 -8.85 11.82 12.11
N SER A 190 -8.64 12.00 10.81
CA SER A 190 -7.92 13.13 10.24
C SER A 190 -8.66 13.75 9.05
N SER A 191 -8.17 14.91 8.65
CA SER A 191 -8.58 15.60 7.44
C SER A 191 -7.34 16.06 6.69
N GLY A 192 -7.38 15.98 5.37
CA GLY A 192 -6.27 16.35 4.51
C GLY A 192 -6.73 16.43 3.05
N TRP A 193 -6.12 15.62 2.20
CA TRP A 193 -6.62 15.32 0.86
C TRP A 193 -7.89 14.46 0.98
N ALA A 194 -7.84 13.38 1.76
CA ALA A 194 -9.01 12.69 2.30
C ALA A 194 -9.68 13.55 3.37
N LYS A 195 -10.94 13.95 3.15
CA LYS A 195 -11.61 14.93 4.02
C LYS A 195 -12.08 14.37 5.36
N ASP A 196 -12.40 13.09 5.39
CA ASP A 196 -12.83 12.36 6.58
C ASP A 196 -12.22 10.96 6.55
N GLN A 197 -10.95 10.85 6.93
CA GLN A 197 -10.24 9.59 7.06
C GLN A 197 -10.39 9.06 8.49
N VAL A 198 -10.73 7.77 8.63
CA VAL A 198 -10.82 7.10 9.93
C VAL A 198 -10.02 5.81 9.91
N VAL A 199 -9.08 5.68 10.85
CA VAL A 199 -8.24 4.49 11.03
C VAL A 199 -8.34 4.01 12.48
N TYR A 200 -8.63 2.74 12.66
CA TYR A 200 -8.57 2.03 13.93
C TYR A 200 -7.31 1.19 13.96
N PHE A 201 -6.73 1.02 15.15
CA PHE A 201 -5.52 0.22 15.31
C PHE A 201 -5.54 -0.64 16.58
N VAL A 202 -4.77 -1.73 16.53
CA VAL A 202 -4.34 -2.52 17.69
C VAL A 202 -2.85 -2.75 17.60
N ALA A 203 -2.11 -2.29 18.61
CA ALA A 203 -0.68 -2.51 18.79
C ALA A 203 -0.43 -3.50 19.93
N ARG A 204 0.23 -4.63 19.64
CA ARG A 204 0.66 -5.63 20.62
C ARG A 204 2.17 -5.68 20.73
N PHE A 205 2.66 -5.82 21.96
CA PHE A 205 4.08 -5.84 22.29
C PHE A 205 4.47 -7.22 22.83
N SER A 206 5.65 -7.71 22.43
CA SER A 206 6.17 -9.02 22.90
C SER A 206 6.49 -9.02 24.40
N THR A 207 6.75 -7.85 24.98
CA THR A 207 6.97 -7.64 26.41
C THR A 207 5.91 -6.69 26.96
N PRO A 208 5.38 -6.91 28.17
CA PRO A 208 4.55 -5.93 28.88
C PRO A 208 5.23 -4.56 29.01
N PHE A 209 4.44 -3.50 29.08
CA PHE A 209 4.96 -2.13 29.18
C PHE A 209 4.36 -1.36 30.35
N THR A 210 5.07 -0.29 30.73
CA THR A 210 4.55 0.76 31.61
C THR A 210 4.43 2.07 30.83
N ILE A 211 3.30 2.76 30.96
CA ILE A 211 3.10 4.08 30.36
C ILE A 211 3.77 5.13 31.27
N GLN A 212 4.85 5.76 30.77
CA GLN A 212 5.56 6.80 31.52
C GLN A 212 4.96 8.18 31.30
N ARG A 213 4.51 8.45 30.07
CA ARG A 213 3.90 9.74 29.69
C ARG A 213 2.78 9.49 28.70
N GLN A 214 1.70 10.24 28.87
CA GLN A 214 0.56 10.17 27.97
C GLN A 214 -0.16 11.50 27.86
N ASP A 215 -0.74 11.73 26.69
CA ASP A 215 -1.80 12.70 26.45
C ASP A 215 -2.87 12.07 25.54
N SER A 216 -3.86 12.85 25.10
CA SER A 216 -4.95 12.33 24.25
C SER A 216 -4.50 11.77 22.89
N THR A 217 -3.26 12.06 22.47
CA THR A 217 -2.74 11.75 21.14
C THR A 217 -1.43 10.97 21.16
N LYS A 218 -0.74 10.89 22.30
CA LYS A 218 0.57 10.24 22.42
C LYS A 218 0.67 9.39 23.67
N ALA A 219 1.45 8.32 23.56
CA ALA A 219 1.88 7.50 24.69
C ALA A 219 3.38 7.22 24.57
N ILE A 220 4.13 7.32 25.67
CA ILE A 220 5.52 6.87 25.77
C ILE A 220 5.57 5.70 26.74
N LEU A 221 6.02 4.56 26.23
CA LEU A 221 6.02 3.27 26.88
C LEU A 221 7.46 2.89 27.23
N THR A 222 7.67 2.29 28.39
CA THR A 222 8.94 1.65 28.77
C THR A 222 8.75 0.18 29.06
N PHE A 223 9.80 -0.60 28.84
CA PHE A 223 9.79 -2.06 28.98
C PHE A 223 10.84 -2.48 30.01
N GLU A 224 10.46 -3.38 30.92
CA GLU A 224 11.35 -3.85 31.99
C GLU A 224 12.37 -4.88 31.49
N ASP A 225 11.99 -5.69 30.50
CA ASP A 225 12.86 -6.70 29.88
C ASP A 225 13.05 -6.43 28.39
N THR A 226 14.30 -6.20 28.03
CA THR A 226 14.78 -5.94 26.66
C THR A 226 16.03 -6.77 26.37
N SER A 227 16.19 -7.89 27.11
CA SER A 227 17.26 -8.85 26.88
C SER A 227 17.18 -9.48 25.48
N GLU A 228 15.97 -9.59 24.96
CA GLU A 228 15.66 -9.98 23.57
C GLU A 228 15.13 -8.79 22.77
N PRO A 229 15.23 -8.82 21.42
CA PRO A 229 14.64 -7.80 20.57
C PRO A 229 13.13 -7.63 20.82
N LEU A 230 12.68 -6.38 20.94
CA LEU A 230 11.27 -6.06 21.13
C LEU A 230 10.53 -6.19 19.80
N ILE A 231 9.60 -7.14 19.72
CA ILE A 231 8.64 -7.26 18.62
C ILE A 231 7.37 -6.45 18.92
N ILE A 232 6.93 -5.65 17.95
CA ILE A 232 5.66 -4.91 17.98
C ILE A 232 4.86 -5.31 16.75
N LYS A 233 3.57 -5.60 16.94
CA LYS A 233 2.64 -5.89 15.83
C LYS A 233 1.52 -4.88 15.86
N VAL A 234 1.27 -4.19 14.76
CA VAL A 234 0.23 -3.16 14.65
C VAL A 234 -0.69 -3.50 13.49
N ALA A 235 -1.94 -3.82 13.77
CA ALA A 235 -2.96 -4.02 12.74
C ALA A 235 -3.85 -2.80 12.60
N LEU A 236 -4.30 -2.54 11.36
CA LEU A 236 -5.21 -1.45 11.03
C LEU A 236 -6.60 -1.97 10.64
N SER A 237 -7.59 -1.07 10.68
CA SER A 237 -8.94 -1.26 10.12
C SER A 237 -9.56 0.10 9.83
N ALA A 238 -10.38 0.21 8.78
CA ALA A 238 -11.23 1.39 8.53
C ALA A 238 -12.57 1.34 9.31
N VAL A 239 -12.85 0.21 9.96
CA VAL A 239 -14.17 -0.12 10.53
C VAL A 239 -14.17 -0.02 12.04
N SER A 240 -13.32 -0.77 12.74
CA SER A 240 -13.33 -0.83 14.20
C SER A 240 -12.03 -1.37 14.82
N VAL A 241 -11.87 -1.18 16.14
CA VAL A 241 -10.80 -1.83 16.93
C VAL A 241 -10.93 -3.35 16.92
N ASP A 242 -12.16 -3.89 16.94
CA ASP A 242 -12.37 -5.34 16.96
C ASP A 242 -11.99 -5.97 15.63
N ASN A 243 -12.23 -5.27 14.52
CA ASN A 243 -11.78 -5.67 13.20
C ASN A 243 -10.26 -5.63 13.09
N ALA A 244 -9.61 -4.55 13.56
CA ALA A 244 -8.15 -4.50 13.63
C ALA A 244 -7.57 -5.65 14.47
N ARG A 245 -8.22 -6.02 15.59
CA ARG A 245 -7.81 -7.18 16.40
C ARG A 245 -8.01 -8.52 15.69
N GLN A 246 -9.08 -8.67 14.90
CA GLN A 246 -9.33 -9.85 14.06
C GLN A 246 -8.28 -9.96 12.96
N ASN A 247 -7.96 -8.87 12.27
CA ASN A 247 -6.89 -8.79 11.27
C ASN A 247 -5.57 -9.28 11.88
N LEU A 248 -5.19 -8.74 13.04
CA LEU A 248 -3.96 -9.12 13.74
C LEU A 248 -3.93 -10.61 14.12
N THR A 249 -5.06 -11.14 14.58
CA THR A 249 -5.16 -12.54 15.04
C THR A 249 -5.11 -13.51 13.86
N ALA A 250 -5.71 -13.16 12.74
CA ALA A 250 -5.73 -13.98 11.53
C ALA A 250 -4.37 -13.98 10.81
N GLU A 251 -3.72 -12.82 10.72
CA GLU A 251 -2.53 -12.65 9.88
C GLU A 251 -1.21 -12.76 10.66
N ALA A 252 -1.20 -12.38 11.95
CA ALA A 252 0.02 -12.33 12.76
C ALA A 252 -0.15 -12.90 14.18
N PRO A 253 -0.52 -14.19 14.36
CA PRO A 253 -0.77 -14.77 15.68
C PRO A 253 0.51 -14.95 16.53
N GLY A 254 1.65 -15.24 15.90
CA GLY A 254 2.94 -15.52 16.57
C GLY A 254 3.85 -14.30 16.74
N TRP A 255 5.06 -14.54 17.22
CA TRP A 255 6.11 -13.52 17.45
C TRP A 255 7.41 -13.75 16.67
N ASP A 256 7.48 -14.79 15.82
CA ASP A 256 8.63 -15.06 14.97
C ASP A 256 8.68 -14.04 13.82
N PHE A 257 9.47 -12.98 14.01
CA PHE A 257 9.67 -11.92 13.03
C PHE A 257 10.20 -12.45 11.69
N ASP A 258 11.18 -13.35 11.73
CA ASP A 258 11.81 -13.86 10.51
C ASP A 258 10.84 -14.74 9.71
N SER A 259 9.86 -15.36 10.37
CA SER A 259 8.76 -16.04 9.67
C SER A 259 7.90 -15.07 8.87
N TYR A 260 7.63 -13.88 9.38
CA TYR A 260 6.87 -12.86 8.64
C TYR A 260 7.67 -12.30 7.47
N VAL A 261 9.00 -12.09 7.64
CA VAL A 261 9.89 -11.69 6.54
C VAL A 261 9.86 -12.73 5.41
N ARG A 262 10.08 -14.01 5.74
CA ARG A 262 10.01 -15.10 4.74
C ARG A 262 8.65 -15.19 4.07
N GLN A 263 7.57 -14.97 4.81
CA GLN A 263 6.22 -14.95 4.25
C GLN A 263 6.06 -13.81 3.23
N ALA A 264 6.54 -12.61 3.56
CA ALA A 264 6.50 -11.47 2.65
C ALA A 264 7.35 -11.67 1.39
N GLU A 265 8.57 -12.16 1.55
CA GLU A 265 9.43 -12.51 0.41
C GLU A 265 8.80 -13.57 -0.48
N ASN A 266 8.19 -14.60 0.09
CA ASN A 266 7.52 -15.64 -0.68
C ASN A 266 6.29 -15.12 -1.43
N THR A 267 5.51 -14.24 -0.82
CA THR A 267 4.40 -13.57 -1.50
C THR A 267 4.92 -12.73 -2.67
N TRP A 268 5.95 -11.91 -2.45
CA TRP A 268 6.54 -11.09 -3.52
C TRP A 268 7.20 -11.91 -4.62
N ASN A 269 7.90 -13.00 -4.28
CA ASN A 269 8.49 -13.91 -5.27
C ASN A 269 7.39 -14.53 -6.14
N LYS A 270 6.26 -14.94 -5.55
CA LYS A 270 5.12 -15.45 -6.31
C LYS A 270 4.51 -14.38 -7.21
N THR A 271 4.32 -13.16 -6.70
CA THR A 271 3.67 -12.08 -7.43
C THR A 271 4.55 -11.55 -8.57
N LEU A 272 5.84 -11.34 -8.34
CA LEU A 272 6.78 -10.84 -9.35
C LEU A 272 7.24 -11.93 -10.31
N GLY A 273 7.30 -13.19 -9.84
CA GLY A 273 7.68 -14.35 -10.64
C GLY A 273 6.66 -14.75 -11.70
N VAL A 274 5.53 -14.04 -11.84
CA VAL A 274 4.61 -14.21 -12.98
C VAL A 274 5.24 -13.78 -14.31
N ILE A 275 6.29 -12.95 -14.26
CA ILE A 275 7.13 -12.64 -15.41
C ILE A 275 8.54 -13.16 -15.15
N GLU A 276 8.94 -14.15 -15.94
CA GLU A 276 10.33 -14.58 -16.05
C GLU A 276 10.94 -13.88 -17.26
N ALA A 277 11.97 -13.08 -17.03
CA ALA A 277 12.67 -12.35 -18.07
C ALA A 277 14.19 -12.50 -17.89
N ASP A 278 14.89 -12.67 -19.02
CA ASP A 278 16.35 -12.67 -19.08
C ASP A 278 16.84 -11.30 -19.51
N PHE A 279 17.37 -10.54 -18.56
CA PHE A 279 17.93 -9.22 -18.85
C PHE A 279 19.44 -9.30 -19.13
N PRO A 280 19.97 -8.46 -20.05
CA PRO A 280 21.40 -8.43 -20.35
C PRO A 280 22.31 -8.07 -19.16
N THR A 281 21.81 -7.35 -18.15
CA THR A 281 22.59 -6.96 -16.97
C THR A 281 21.80 -7.05 -15.66
N PRO A 282 22.46 -7.29 -14.50
CA PRO A 282 21.82 -7.27 -13.19
C PRO A 282 21.11 -5.95 -12.87
N GLN A 283 21.59 -4.83 -13.41
CA GLN A 283 20.93 -3.53 -13.23
C GLN A 283 19.57 -3.48 -13.92
N GLN A 284 19.42 -4.14 -15.07
CA GLN A 284 18.15 -4.22 -15.78
C GLN A 284 17.17 -5.14 -15.06
N ASP A 285 17.64 -6.23 -14.43
CA ASP A 285 16.82 -7.04 -13.51
C ASP A 285 16.24 -6.15 -12.40
N THR A 286 17.11 -5.40 -11.70
CA THR A 286 16.67 -4.51 -10.62
C THR A 286 15.68 -3.46 -11.10
N ILE A 287 15.93 -2.79 -12.22
CA ILE A 287 15.02 -1.77 -12.76
C ILE A 287 13.66 -2.39 -13.08
N PHE A 288 13.64 -3.54 -13.77
CA PHE A 288 12.41 -4.19 -14.18
C PHE A 288 11.59 -4.67 -12.99
N TYR A 289 12.17 -5.46 -12.10
CA TYR A 289 11.43 -6.00 -10.94
C TYR A 289 11.05 -4.92 -9.94
N THR A 290 11.84 -3.83 -9.82
CA THR A 290 11.45 -2.68 -9.00
C THR A 290 10.27 -1.91 -9.60
N ALA A 291 10.24 -1.72 -10.92
CA ALA A 291 9.08 -1.11 -11.59
C ALA A 291 7.83 -1.99 -11.45
N LEU A 292 7.97 -3.30 -11.60
CA LEU A 292 6.87 -4.25 -11.40
C LEU A 292 6.38 -4.24 -9.94
N TYR A 293 7.30 -4.21 -8.97
CA TYR A 293 6.99 -4.01 -7.54
C TYR A 293 6.19 -2.73 -7.30
N HIS A 294 6.63 -1.59 -7.83
CA HIS A 294 5.91 -0.31 -7.69
C HIS A 294 4.51 -0.36 -8.31
N SER A 295 4.33 -1.08 -9.41
CA SER A 295 3.01 -1.25 -10.04
C SER A 295 2.03 -2.06 -9.19
N MET A 296 2.47 -2.69 -8.10
CA MET A 296 1.64 -3.55 -7.25
C MET A 296 1.55 -3.04 -5.81
N LEU A 297 1.91 -1.77 -5.56
CA LEU A 297 1.80 -1.14 -4.23
C LEU A 297 0.44 -0.49 -3.98
N ALA A 298 -0.31 -0.18 -5.03
CA ALA A 298 -1.67 0.35 -4.99
C ALA A 298 -2.43 -0.14 -6.24
N PRO A 299 -3.78 -0.19 -6.24
CA PRO A 299 -4.72 0.12 -5.16
C PRO A 299 -4.52 -0.74 -3.90
N ASN A 300 -4.91 -0.23 -2.73
CA ASN A 300 -4.70 -0.91 -1.44
C ASN A 300 -5.95 -1.63 -0.97
N ILE A 301 -5.82 -2.86 -0.49
CA ILE A 301 -6.91 -3.58 0.20
C ILE A 301 -7.40 -2.73 1.37
N PHE A 302 -8.72 -2.55 1.47
CA PHE A 302 -9.38 -1.65 2.40
C PHE A 302 -10.60 -2.27 3.13
N ASN A 303 -10.84 -3.57 2.93
CA ASN A 303 -11.70 -4.37 3.81
C ASN A 303 -10.87 -5.14 4.84
N ASP A 304 -11.49 -5.45 5.97
CA ASP A 304 -10.95 -6.33 7.02
C ASP A 304 -11.04 -7.82 6.63
N VAL A 305 -10.40 -8.70 7.40
CA VAL A 305 -10.41 -10.17 7.15
C VAL A 305 -11.81 -10.78 7.21
N ASN A 306 -12.75 -10.12 7.87
CA ASN A 306 -14.15 -10.52 7.91
C ASN A 306 -14.97 -9.98 6.72
N GLY A 307 -14.36 -9.24 5.79
CA GLY A 307 -15.02 -8.64 4.62
C GLY A 307 -15.70 -7.30 4.88
N GLU A 308 -15.71 -6.78 6.11
CA GLU A 308 -16.26 -5.45 6.40
C GLU A 308 -15.34 -4.33 5.90
N TYR A 309 -15.94 -3.25 5.42
CA TYR A 309 -15.22 -2.06 4.93
C TYR A 309 -16.04 -0.78 5.16
N ARG A 310 -15.36 0.37 5.13
CA ARG A 310 -16.01 1.68 5.14
C ARG A 310 -16.28 2.13 3.70
N GLY A 311 -17.54 2.37 3.36
CA GLY A 311 -17.97 2.80 2.03
C GLY A 311 -17.86 4.31 1.82
N MET A 312 -18.06 4.74 0.57
CA MET A 312 -18.07 6.16 0.17
C MET A 312 -19.18 6.98 0.84
N ASP A 313 -20.27 6.31 1.24
CA ASP A 313 -21.37 6.86 2.05
C ASP A 313 -21.05 6.96 3.56
N LYS A 314 -19.80 6.65 3.93
CA LYS A 314 -19.26 6.58 5.30
C LYS A 314 -19.89 5.50 6.18
N GLN A 315 -20.77 4.67 5.64
CA GLN A 315 -21.36 3.54 6.35
C GLN A 315 -20.43 2.33 6.30
N ILE A 316 -20.69 1.37 7.19
CA ILE A 316 -19.99 0.08 7.19
C ILE A 316 -20.78 -0.90 6.33
N HIS A 317 -20.08 -1.51 5.39
CA HIS A 317 -20.61 -2.50 4.46
C HIS A 317 -19.81 -3.79 4.57
N ARG A 318 -20.21 -4.83 3.83
CA ARG A 318 -19.51 -6.11 3.77
C ARG A 318 -19.45 -6.61 2.33
N THR A 319 -18.32 -7.20 1.97
CA THR A 319 -18.11 -7.89 0.68
C THR A 319 -17.49 -9.28 0.92
N ASP A 320 -17.59 -10.15 -0.09
CA ASP A 320 -16.96 -11.47 -0.15
C ASP A 320 -15.68 -11.50 -1.01
N HIS A 321 -15.35 -10.40 -1.68
CA HIS A 321 -14.12 -10.19 -2.43
C HIS A 321 -13.24 -9.11 -1.77
N ASN A 322 -12.04 -8.84 -2.28
CA ASN A 322 -11.26 -7.72 -1.77
C ASN A 322 -11.90 -6.40 -2.18
N TYR A 323 -12.06 -5.48 -1.23
CA TYR A 323 -12.45 -4.09 -1.48
C TYR A 323 -11.18 -3.23 -1.44
N TYR A 324 -11.04 -2.30 -2.38
CA TYR A 324 -9.82 -1.50 -2.54
C TYR A 324 -10.04 0.00 -2.29
N THR A 325 -8.94 0.72 -2.06
CA THR A 325 -8.85 2.18 -2.02
C THR A 325 -7.60 2.67 -2.75
N VAL A 326 -7.42 3.98 -2.92
CA VAL A 326 -6.29 4.62 -3.64
C VAL A 326 -6.40 4.36 -5.15
N PHE A 327 -7.38 5.01 -5.75
CA PHE A 327 -7.64 4.94 -7.20
C PHE A 327 -7.13 6.21 -7.90
N SER A 328 -5.85 6.24 -8.28
CA SER A 328 -5.24 7.35 -9.05
C SER A 328 -5.54 7.26 -10.55
N LEU A 329 -6.83 7.28 -10.88
CA LEU A 329 -7.31 6.78 -12.17
C LEU A 329 -6.80 7.57 -13.37
N TRP A 330 -6.58 8.88 -13.23
CA TRP A 330 -6.00 9.72 -14.30
C TRP A 330 -4.64 9.23 -14.81
N ASP A 331 -3.86 8.58 -13.95
CA ASP A 331 -2.58 7.96 -14.31
C ASP A 331 -2.77 6.49 -14.66
N THR A 332 -3.46 5.74 -13.79
CA THR A 332 -3.43 4.27 -13.82
C THR A 332 -4.24 3.66 -14.95
N PHE A 333 -5.23 4.36 -15.52
CA PHE A 333 -5.96 3.88 -16.70
C PHE A 333 -5.04 3.66 -17.91
N ARG A 334 -3.93 4.40 -17.99
CA ARG A 334 -3.06 4.48 -19.17
C ARG A 334 -2.21 3.23 -19.38
N ALA A 335 -1.80 2.57 -18.30
CA ALA A 335 -0.88 1.43 -18.37
C ALA A 335 -1.03 0.45 -17.20
N THR A 336 -1.29 0.93 -15.98
CA THR A 336 -1.35 0.10 -14.78
C THR A 336 -2.55 -0.84 -14.79
N HIS A 337 -3.77 -0.34 -15.04
CA HIS A 337 -4.95 -1.21 -15.19
C HIS A 337 -4.84 -2.14 -16.41
N PRO A 338 -4.41 -1.67 -17.61
CA PRO A 338 -4.10 -2.58 -18.71
C PRO A 338 -3.12 -3.69 -18.33
N LEU A 339 -2.10 -3.41 -17.51
CA LEU A 339 -1.18 -4.43 -17.00
C LEU A 339 -1.89 -5.44 -16.08
N TYR A 340 -2.81 -5.00 -15.22
CA TYR A 340 -3.54 -5.89 -14.33
C TYR A 340 -4.47 -6.83 -15.07
N THR A 341 -5.11 -6.40 -16.16
CA THR A 341 -5.91 -7.31 -17.00
C THR A 341 -5.09 -8.50 -17.54
N ILE A 342 -3.76 -8.36 -17.64
CA ILE A 342 -2.83 -9.40 -18.11
C ILE A 342 -2.28 -10.22 -16.95
N LEU A 343 -1.73 -9.54 -15.92
CA LEU A 343 -0.98 -10.19 -14.86
C LEU A 343 -1.83 -10.61 -13.66
N ASN A 344 -2.87 -9.83 -13.34
CA ASN A 344 -3.68 -9.98 -12.14
C ASN A 344 -5.19 -9.78 -12.42
N PRO A 345 -5.79 -10.53 -13.38
CA PRO A 345 -7.17 -10.29 -13.80
C PRO A 345 -8.17 -10.42 -12.64
N THR A 346 -7.93 -11.33 -11.68
CA THR A 346 -8.77 -11.44 -10.49
C THR A 346 -8.76 -10.17 -9.63
N ALA A 347 -7.58 -9.56 -9.44
CA ALA A 347 -7.48 -8.34 -8.65
C ALA A 347 -8.10 -7.15 -9.39
N ASP A 348 -7.94 -7.08 -10.71
CA ASP A 348 -8.58 -6.05 -11.53
C ASP A 348 -10.11 -6.14 -11.48
N VAL A 349 -10.67 -7.36 -11.51
CA VAL A 349 -12.12 -7.58 -11.34
C VAL A 349 -12.60 -7.17 -9.95
N ASP A 350 -11.85 -7.46 -8.88
CA ASP A 350 -12.19 -6.98 -7.53
C ASP A 350 -12.11 -5.44 -7.43
N MET A 351 -11.16 -4.81 -8.11
CA MET A 351 -11.06 -3.35 -8.22
C MET A 351 -12.24 -2.75 -9.00
N ILE A 352 -12.71 -3.41 -10.06
CA ILE A 352 -13.91 -3.01 -10.79
C ILE A 352 -15.15 -3.13 -9.91
N ASN A 353 -15.34 -4.27 -9.24
CA ASN A 353 -16.45 -4.45 -8.30
C ASN A 353 -16.40 -3.41 -7.17
N THR A 354 -15.20 -3.03 -6.70
CA THR A 354 -15.00 -1.92 -5.76
C THR A 354 -15.53 -0.60 -6.32
N MET A 355 -15.14 -0.22 -7.54
CA MET A 355 -15.65 1.01 -8.19
C MET A 355 -17.17 0.98 -8.41
N LEU A 356 -17.75 -0.18 -8.72
CA LEU A 356 -19.20 -0.34 -8.82
C LEU A 356 -19.92 -0.22 -7.47
N LEU A 357 -19.31 -0.72 -6.38
CA LEU A 357 -19.82 -0.50 -5.02
C LEU A 357 -19.73 0.98 -4.63
N MET A 358 -18.64 1.66 -4.98
CA MET A 358 -18.51 3.12 -4.80
C MET A 358 -19.62 3.85 -5.54
N TYR A 359 -19.89 3.51 -6.81
CA TYR A 359 -21.00 4.06 -7.58
C TYR A 359 -22.35 3.85 -6.89
N LYS A 360 -22.64 2.65 -6.37
CA LYS A 360 -23.89 2.40 -5.63
C LYS A 360 -24.03 3.26 -4.37
N GLN A 361 -22.92 3.62 -3.74
CA GLN A 361 -22.88 4.34 -2.46
C GLN A 361 -22.85 5.87 -2.64
N SER A 362 -22.18 6.37 -3.68
CA SER A 362 -21.99 7.81 -3.92
C SER A 362 -22.82 8.35 -5.09
N GLY A 363 -23.31 7.47 -5.96
CA GLY A 363 -23.99 7.80 -7.22
C GLY A 363 -23.05 8.02 -8.42
N LEU A 364 -21.73 8.00 -8.23
CA LEU A 364 -20.74 8.22 -9.29
C LEU A 364 -19.54 7.26 -9.14
N LEU A 365 -18.93 6.88 -10.28
CA LEU A 365 -17.62 6.22 -10.25
C LEU A 365 -16.56 7.18 -9.69
N PRO A 366 -15.50 6.66 -9.03
CA PRO A 366 -14.45 7.50 -8.49
C PRO A 366 -13.63 8.20 -9.59
N VAL A 367 -13.11 9.40 -9.27
CA VAL A 367 -12.14 10.13 -10.09
C VAL A 367 -10.75 10.01 -9.47
N TRP A 368 -10.62 10.43 -8.20
CA TRP A 368 -9.54 10.03 -7.30
C TRP A 368 -10.14 9.62 -5.97
N GLU A 369 -10.14 8.33 -5.68
CA GLU A 369 -10.59 7.87 -4.38
C GLU A 369 -9.42 7.67 -3.42
N LEU A 370 -9.59 8.15 -2.18
CA LEU A 370 -8.66 8.02 -1.07
C LEU A 370 -9.38 7.71 0.25
N ALA A 371 -9.18 6.51 0.80
CA ALA A 371 -9.71 6.07 2.09
C ALA A 371 -11.20 6.36 2.29
N ALA A 372 -12.04 5.92 1.35
CA ALA A 372 -13.47 6.17 1.26
C ALA A 372 -13.86 7.65 1.07
N ASN A 373 -12.98 8.48 0.51
CA ASN A 373 -13.23 9.88 0.16
C ASN A 373 -12.99 10.09 -1.34
N GLU A 374 -13.89 10.80 -2.02
CA GLU A 374 -13.59 11.36 -3.33
C GLU A 374 -12.80 12.66 -3.14
N THR A 375 -11.71 12.82 -3.88
CA THR A 375 -10.87 14.02 -3.81
C THR A 375 -11.06 14.97 -5.00
N GLY A 376 -11.68 14.48 -6.08
CA GLY A 376 -11.92 15.22 -7.32
C GLY A 376 -10.67 15.42 -8.18
N THR A 377 -9.64 14.60 -7.97
CA THR A 377 -8.33 14.70 -8.63
C THR A 377 -8.19 13.64 -9.74
N MET A 378 -7.66 13.86 -10.93
CA MET A 378 -7.32 15.10 -11.59
C MET A 378 -8.55 15.58 -12.39
N ILE A 379 -8.61 15.27 -13.68
CA ILE A 379 -9.71 15.54 -14.61
C ILE A 379 -10.20 14.22 -15.22
N GLY A 380 -11.19 14.29 -16.11
CA GLY A 380 -11.75 13.08 -16.74
C GLY A 380 -12.69 12.30 -15.82
N TYR A 381 -13.14 11.15 -16.29
CA TYR A 381 -13.87 10.16 -15.49
C TYR A 381 -13.31 8.76 -15.78
N HIS A 382 -12.00 8.64 -15.57
CA HIS A 382 -11.17 7.53 -16.04
C HIS A 382 -11.37 6.18 -15.35
N ALA A 383 -12.36 6.05 -14.45
CA ALA A 383 -12.90 4.73 -14.13
C ALA A 383 -13.50 4.07 -15.39
N VAL A 384 -14.06 4.86 -16.32
CA VAL A 384 -14.73 4.37 -17.52
C VAL A 384 -13.80 3.53 -18.43
N PRO A 385 -12.62 4.01 -18.86
CA PRO A 385 -11.68 3.19 -19.63
C PRO A 385 -11.24 1.91 -18.92
N VAL A 386 -11.11 1.91 -17.59
CA VAL A 386 -10.75 0.70 -16.83
C VAL A 386 -11.85 -0.36 -16.93
N LEU A 387 -13.10 0.04 -16.70
CA LEU A 387 -14.26 -0.86 -16.86
C LEU A 387 -14.39 -1.34 -18.31
N ALA A 388 -14.26 -0.43 -19.28
CA ALA A 388 -14.38 -0.74 -20.70
C ALA A 388 -13.31 -1.71 -21.21
N ASP A 389 -12.05 -1.57 -20.77
CA ASP A 389 -10.96 -2.48 -21.13
C ASP A 389 -11.22 -3.91 -20.64
N ALA A 390 -11.68 -4.07 -19.40
CA ALA A 390 -12.06 -5.37 -18.85
C ALA A 390 -13.26 -6.00 -19.56
N ILE A 391 -14.28 -5.20 -19.91
CA ILE A 391 -15.44 -5.66 -20.71
C ILE A 391 -14.98 -6.10 -22.11
N ALA A 392 -14.16 -5.30 -22.78
CA ALA A 392 -13.67 -5.59 -24.12
C ALA A 392 -12.80 -6.87 -24.18
N LYS A 393 -12.11 -7.18 -23.09
CA LYS A 393 -11.32 -8.40 -22.91
C LYS A 393 -12.10 -9.59 -22.34
N ASP A 394 -13.39 -9.41 -22.07
CA ASP A 394 -14.30 -10.42 -21.51
C ASP A 394 -13.78 -11.08 -20.23
N LEU A 395 -13.29 -10.27 -19.28
CA LEU A 395 -12.73 -10.79 -18.02
C LEU A 395 -13.79 -11.44 -17.11
N GLY A 396 -15.06 -11.03 -17.22
CA GLY A 396 -16.16 -11.53 -16.38
C GLY A 396 -16.03 -11.15 -14.91
N GLY A 397 -16.90 -11.73 -14.06
CA GLY A 397 -16.82 -11.58 -12.60
C GLY A 397 -17.38 -10.26 -12.04
N PHE A 398 -18.00 -9.43 -12.86
CA PHE A 398 -18.76 -8.24 -12.45
C PHE A 398 -19.99 -8.05 -13.34
N ASP A 399 -20.93 -7.21 -12.90
CA ASP A 399 -22.18 -6.93 -13.61
C ASP A 399 -21.95 -5.90 -14.73
N TYR A 400 -21.97 -6.35 -15.99
CA TYR A 400 -21.70 -5.51 -17.16
C TYR A 400 -22.81 -4.47 -17.41
N ASP A 401 -24.07 -4.79 -17.10
CA ASP A 401 -25.18 -3.85 -17.25
C ASP A 401 -25.06 -2.72 -16.23
N LEU A 402 -24.73 -3.07 -14.98
CA LEU A 402 -24.42 -2.09 -13.95
C LEU A 402 -23.19 -1.25 -14.30
N ALA A 403 -22.15 -1.87 -14.88
CA ALA A 403 -20.95 -1.17 -15.31
C ALA A 403 -21.28 -0.11 -16.37
N LEU A 404 -22.06 -0.47 -17.39
CA LEU A 404 -22.52 0.49 -18.41
C LEU A 404 -23.36 1.62 -17.79
N GLN A 405 -24.27 1.30 -16.87
CA GLN A 405 -25.06 2.31 -16.15
C GLN A 405 -24.17 3.29 -15.36
N ALA A 406 -23.16 2.77 -14.66
CA ALA A 406 -22.21 3.57 -13.90
C ALA A 406 -21.36 4.46 -14.81
N MET A 407 -20.88 3.92 -15.94
CA MET A 407 -20.13 4.67 -16.96
C MET A 407 -20.96 5.82 -17.53
N GLN A 408 -22.21 5.55 -17.91
CA GLN A 408 -23.13 6.56 -18.42
C GLN A 408 -23.45 7.62 -17.36
N ALA A 409 -23.64 7.24 -16.09
CA ALA A 409 -23.88 8.19 -15.01
C ALA A 409 -22.70 9.18 -14.86
N SER A 410 -21.46 8.70 -14.98
CA SER A 410 -20.28 9.56 -14.95
C SER A 410 -20.20 10.53 -16.14
N ALA A 411 -20.47 10.06 -17.36
CA ALA A 411 -20.51 10.92 -18.54
C ALA A 411 -21.66 11.94 -18.51
N GLN A 412 -22.74 11.66 -17.77
CA GLN A 412 -23.90 12.55 -17.65
C GLN A 412 -23.79 13.61 -16.55
N GLN A 413 -22.67 13.71 -15.85
CA GLN A 413 -22.44 14.79 -14.88
C GLN A 413 -22.52 16.19 -15.54
N GLU A 414 -22.79 17.22 -14.74
CA GLU A 414 -22.97 18.62 -15.19
C GLU A 414 -21.86 19.58 -14.70
N HIS A 415 -20.84 19.07 -14.00
CA HIS A 415 -19.75 19.86 -13.43
C HIS A 415 -18.43 19.65 -14.20
N LEU A 416 -17.38 20.38 -13.82
CA LEU A 416 -16.04 20.33 -14.43
C LEU A 416 -16.03 20.55 -15.95
N GLY A 417 -16.99 21.31 -16.48
CA GLY A 417 -17.10 21.62 -17.89
C GLY A 417 -17.91 20.63 -18.72
N LEU A 418 -18.38 19.51 -18.15
CA LEU A 418 -19.19 18.50 -18.88
C LEU A 418 -20.50 19.06 -19.42
N HIS A 419 -21.13 19.99 -18.71
CA HIS A 419 -22.29 20.73 -19.20
C HIS A 419 -22.02 21.37 -20.57
N TRP A 420 -20.87 22.05 -20.70
CA TRP A 420 -20.50 22.74 -21.92
C TRP A 420 -20.04 21.77 -23.00
N TYR A 421 -19.28 20.74 -22.63
CA TYR A 421 -18.86 19.67 -23.52
C TYR A 421 -20.06 19.04 -24.23
N LYS A 422 -21.07 18.58 -23.48
CA LYS A 422 -22.29 17.97 -24.05
C LYS A 422 -23.09 18.94 -24.94
N LYS A 423 -23.07 20.23 -24.61
CA LYS A 423 -23.81 21.27 -25.35
C LYS A 423 -23.11 21.76 -26.62
N MET A 424 -21.78 21.82 -26.61
CA MET A 424 -20.98 22.51 -27.63
C MET A 424 -20.04 21.57 -28.40
N GLY A 425 -19.87 20.33 -27.94
CA GLY A 425 -18.89 19.37 -28.45
C GLY A 425 -17.45 19.62 -27.95
N PHE A 426 -17.25 20.61 -27.07
CA PHE A 426 -15.98 20.93 -26.43
C PHE A 426 -16.20 21.73 -25.14
N VAL A 427 -15.19 21.74 -24.27
CA VAL A 427 -15.16 22.61 -23.09
C VAL A 427 -14.58 23.98 -23.49
N PRO A 428 -15.33 25.09 -23.39
CA PRO A 428 -14.82 26.42 -23.70
C PRO A 428 -13.89 26.96 -22.61
N ALA A 429 -12.72 27.47 -23.01
CA ALA A 429 -11.67 27.95 -22.10
C ALA A 429 -12.09 29.14 -21.24
N GLU A 430 -13.06 29.93 -21.69
CA GLU A 430 -13.63 31.04 -20.93
C GLU A 430 -14.63 30.61 -19.85
N LYS A 431 -15.03 29.32 -19.82
CA LYS A 431 -15.97 28.77 -18.83
C LYS A 431 -15.33 27.82 -17.83
N GLU A 432 -14.27 27.14 -18.23
CA GLU A 432 -13.65 26.09 -17.42
C GLU A 432 -12.13 26.01 -17.68
N HIS A 433 -11.37 25.83 -16.61
CA HIS A 433 -9.92 25.67 -16.68
C HIS A 433 -9.56 24.30 -17.29
N GLU A 434 -8.35 24.19 -17.85
CA GLU A 434 -7.84 22.94 -18.47
C GLU A 434 -8.74 22.41 -19.59
N SER A 435 -9.53 23.29 -20.19
CA SER A 435 -10.56 23.02 -21.20
C SER A 435 -10.11 22.11 -22.34
N VAL A 436 -8.92 22.34 -22.90
CA VAL A 436 -8.38 21.52 -24.00
C VAL A 436 -8.13 20.09 -23.53
N SER A 437 -7.46 19.90 -22.40
CA SER A 437 -7.18 18.58 -21.83
C SER A 437 -8.47 17.86 -21.48
N LYS A 438 -9.38 18.53 -20.76
CA LYS A 438 -10.71 18.00 -20.41
C LYS A 438 -11.49 17.57 -21.66
N THR A 439 -11.52 18.39 -22.71
CA THR A 439 -12.21 18.03 -23.96
C THR A 439 -11.66 16.76 -24.60
N LEU A 440 -10.33 16.63 -24.67
CA LEU A 440 -9.68 15.46 -25.28
C LEU A 440 -9.89 14.20 -24.44
N GLU A 441 -9.77 14.31 -23.12
CA GLU A 441 -9.93 13.18 -22.21
C GLU A 441 -11.39 12.75 -22.09
N TYR A 442 -12.36 13.67 -22.06
CA TYR A 442 -13.78 13.33 -22.15
C TYR A 442 -14.12 12.64 -23.47
N ALA A 443 -13.56 13.09 -24.60
CA ALA A 443 -13.79 12.42 -25.88
C ALA A 443 -13.22 10.99 -25.93
N TYR A 444 -12.13 10.73 -25.21
CA TYR A 444 -11.60 9.38 -25.06
C TYR A 444 -12.47 8.52 -24.14
N ASP A 445 -12.87 9.06 -22.98
CA ASP A 445 -13.75 8.35 -22.04
C ASP A 445 -15.11 8.03 -22.71
N ASP A 446 -15.67 8.95 -23.50
CA ASP A 446 -16.90 8.73 -24.28
C ASP A 446 -16.75 7.66 -25.37
N TRP A 447 -15.57 7.52 -26.00
CA TRP A 447 -15.32 6.46 -26.98
C TRP A 447 -15.29 5.07 -26.32
N CYS A 448 -14.91 5.00 -25.04
CA CYS A 448 -14.93 3.76 -24.26
C CYS A 448 -16.34 3.31 -23.87
N ILE A 449 -17.35 4.20 -23.89
CA ILE A 449 -18.77 3.91 -23.63
C ILE A 449 -19.45 3.42 -24.91
#